data_AF-A0A7C4EJX9-F1
#
_entry.id   AF-A0A7C4EJX9-F1
#
_cell.length_a   1.000
_cell.length_b   1.000
_cell.length_c   1.000
_cell.angle_alpha   90.00
_cell.angle_beta   90.00
_cell.angle_gamma   90.00
#
_symmetry.space_group_name_H-M   'P 1'
#
loop_
_entity.id
_entity.type
_entity.pdbx_description
1 polymer ?
#
loop_
_entity_poly.entity_id
_entity_poly.type
_entity_poly.pdbx_seq_one_letter_code
_entity_poly.pdbx_strand_id
1 'polypeptide(L)'
;GCAQTRRAPWPAPACMRRARFALAGLVFAAAWLMGRAGVSPVLAASLAGGFGLVGVGLMLGVSRRAGYMAHCAGYCPMGALAGVLGKISPWRLTLGDKCTACGVCSRACRYDALHPEDLDARRPGPSCTLCRDCLTACPRSQMRLTLWGHSAAWAEPAFVALAAALHACFLGVARM
;
A
#
# COMPACT_ATOMS: atom_id res chain seq x y z
N GLY A 1 2.27 22.28 16.31
CA GLY A 1 1.97 21.05 15.56
C GLY A 1 3.16 20.11 15.70
N CYS A 2 2.98 18.99 16.39
CA CYS A 2 4.06 18.06 16.73
C CYS A 2 4.52 17.31 15.47
N ALA A 3 5.61 17.76 14.86
CA ALA A 3 6.32 17.02 13.82
C ALA A 3 6.87 15.75 14.48
N GLN A 4 6.12 14.65 14.38
CA GLN A 4 6.56 13.35 14.87
C GLN A 4 7.89 13.02 14.20
N THR A 5 8.97 13.03 14.99
CA THR A 5 10.29 12.54 14.63
C THR A 5 10.23 11.02 14.50
N ARG A 6 9.47 10.51 13.52
CA ARG A 6 9.47 9.09 13.18
C ARG A 6 10.86 8.76 12.66
N ARG A 7 11.51 7.77 13.28
CA ARG A 7 12.75 7.16 12.76
C ARG A 7 12.48 6.71 11.32
N ALA A 8 13.48 6.86 10.47
CA ALA A 8 13.38 6.41 9.09
C ALA A 8 13.00 4.91 9.07
N PRO A 9 12.03 4.50 8.23
CA PRO A 9 11.70 3.10 8.06
C PRO A 9 12.92 2.32 7.57
N TRP A 10 13.03 1.06 7.99
CA TRP A 10 14.06 0.16 7.47
C TRP A 10 13.81 -0.13 5.99
N PRO A 11 14.87 -0.30 5.17
CA PRO A 11 14.73 -0.65 3.77
C PRO A 11 14.00 -2.00 3.65
N ALA A 12 12.99 -2.04 2.80
CA ALA A 12 12.17 -3.24 2.65
C ALA A 12 12.93 -4.28 1.81
N PRO A 13 13.06 -5.54 2.28
CA PRO A 13 13.70 -6.60 1.50
C PRO A 13 13.08 -6.76 0.11
N ALA A 14 13.88 -6.68 -0.95
CA ALA A 14 13.40 -6.81 -2.33
C ALA A 14 12.71 -8.17 -2.61
N CYS A 15 13.09 -9.23 -1.88
CA CYS A 15 12.47 -10.55 -1.94
C CYS A 15 10.97 -10.52 -1.56
N MET A 16 10.58 -9.61 -0.68
CA MET A 16 9.22 -9.52 -0.14
C MET A 16 8.17 -9.22 -1.23
N ARG A 17 8.55 -8.42 -2.24
CA ARG A 17 7.69 -8.18 -3.42
C ARG A 17 7.44 -9.42 -4.26
N ARG A 18 8.35 -10.39 -4.27
CA ARG A 18 8.16 -11.68 -4.96
C ARG A 18 7.36 -12.63 -4.09
N ALA A 19 7.72 -12.71 -2.81
CA ALA A 19 7.03 -13.53 -1.82
C ALA A 19 5.53 -13.21 -1.74
N ARG A 20 5.12 -11.94 -1.86
CA ARG A 20 3.69 -11.56 -1.84
C ARG A 20 2.89 -12.20 -2.97
N PHE A 21 3.46 -12.33 -4.17
CA PHE A 21 2.78 -12.92 -5.33
C PHE A 21 2.69 -14.43 -5.18
N ALA A 22 3.75 -15.07 -4.69
CA ALA A 22 3.76 -16.50 -4.38
C ALA A 22 2.71 -16.82 -3.29
N LEU A 23 2.67 -16.04 -2.21
CA LEU A 23 1.69 -16.20 -1.14
C LEU A 23 0.26 -15.97 -1.63
N ALA A 24 0.02 -14.93 -2.45
CA ALA A 24 -1.29 -14.71 -3.05
C ALA A 24 -1.72 -15.92 -3.91
N GLY A 25 -0.84 -16.42 -4.77
CA GLY A 25 -1.11 -17.62 -5.57
C GLY A 25 -1.44 -18.82 -4.71
N LEU A 26 -0.68 -19.05 -3.64
CA LEU A 26 -0.93 -20.14 -2.69
C LEU A 26 -2.28 -20.00 -1.98
N VAL A 27 -2.62 -18.81 -1.48
CA VAL A 27 -3.89 -18.56 -0.78
C VAL A 27 -5.09 -18.76 -1.71
N PHE A 28 -5.05 -18.22 -2.92
CA PHE A 28 -6.14 -18.37 -3.88
C PHE A 28 -6.27 -19.82 -4.38
N ALA A 29 -5.14 -20.51 -4.63
CA ALA A 29 -5.16 -21.91 -5.01
C ALA A 29 -5.71 -22.81 -3.89
N ALA A 30 -5.29 -22.58 -2.64
CA ALA A 30 -5.81 -23.30 -1.48
C ALA A 30 -7.31 -23.08 -1.31
N ALA A 31 -7.79 -21.84 -1.40
CA ALA A 31 -9.21 -21.52 -1.32
C ALA A 31 -10.02 -22.24 -2.43
N TRP A 32 -9.53 -22.22 -3.67
CA TRP A 32 -10.17 -22.89 -4.80
C TRP A 32 -10.22 -24.42 -4.63
N LEU A 33 -9.10 -25.04 -4.20
CA LEU A 33 -9.02 -26.48 -3.96
C LEU A 33 -9.93 -26.93 -2.83
N MET A 34 -9.98 -26.17 -1.72
CA MET A 34 -10.86 -26.46 -0.60
C MET A 34 -12.33 -26.38 -0.99
N GLY A 35 -12.69 -25.42 -1.84
CA GLY A 35 -14.03 -25.32 -2.42
C GLY A 35 -14.42 -26.53 -3.27
N ARG A 36 -13.47 -27.09 -4.05
CA ARG A 36 -13.71 -28.30 -4.87
C ARG A 36 -13.74 -29.59 -4.06
N ALA A 37 -12.92 -29.69 -3.01
CA ALA A 37 -12.81 -30.87 -2.17
C ALA A 37 -13.93 -31.01 -1.12
N GLY A 38 -14.82 -30.03 -1.00
CA GLY A 38 -15.93 -30.07 -0.05
C GLY A 38 -15.48 -30.06 1.41
N VAL A 39 -14.37 -29.38 1.71
CA VAL A 39 -13.79 -29.34 3.06
C VAL A 39 -14.78 -28.73 4.06
N SER A 40 -14.82 -29.26 5.29
CA SER A 40 -15.67 -28.75 6.37
C SER A 40 -15.51 -27.23 6.55
N PRO A 41 -16.62 -26.47 6.60
CA PRO A 41 -16.59 -25.02 6.79
C PRO A 41 -15.84 -24.58 8.06
N VAL A 42 -15.84 -25.41 9.10
CA VAL A 42 -15.14 -25.13 10.35
C VAL A 42 -13.63 -25.10 10.11
N LEU A 43 -13.09 -26.10 9.42
CA LEU A 43 -11.65 -26.15 9.10
C LEU A 43 -11.25 -24.96 8.21
N ALA A 44 -12.09 -24.63 7.22
CA ALA A 44 -11.86 -23.45 6.37
C ALA A 44 -11.84 -22.15 7.17
N ALA A 45 -12.80 -21.96 8.07
CA ALA A 45 -12.86 -20.81 8.96
C ALA A 45 -11.66 -20.76 9.92
N SER A 46 -11.24 -21.90 10.49
CA SER A 46 -10.07 -21.98 11.37
C SER A 46 -8.78 -21.58 10.65
N LEU A 47 -8.56 -22.09 9.43
CA LEU A 47 -7.37 -21.74 8.64
C LEU A 47 -7.38 -20.25 8.24
N ALA A 48 -8.53 -19.73 7.80
CA ALA A 48 -8.69 -18.31 7.49
C ALA A 48 -8.47 -17.42 8.72
N GLY A 49 -9.01 -17.81 9.88
CA GLY A 49 -8.81 -17.12 11.15
C GLY A 49 -7.34 -17.11 11.58
N GLY A 50 -6.67 -18.27 11.48
CA GLY A 50 -5.23 -18.39 11.76
C GLY A 50 -4.40 -17.50 10.85
N PHE A 51 -4.70 -17.49 9.55
CA PHE A 51 -4.07 -16.59 8.58
C PHE A 51 -4.29 -15.11 8.95
N GLY A 52 -5.50 -14.73 9.35
CA GLY A 52 -5.81 -13.38 9.82
C GLY A 52 -5.00 -12.99 11.06
N LEU A 53 -4.92 -13.88 12.05
CA LEU A 53 -4.18 -13.66 13.30
C LEU A 53 -2.68 -13.49 13.06
N VAL A 54 -2.08 -14.30 12.19
CA VAL A 54 -0.68 -14.12 11.78
C VAL A 54 -0.48 -12.76 11.12
N GLY A 55 -1.42 -12.33 10.27
CA GLY A 55 -1.40 -11.01 9.65
C GLY A 55 -1.41 -9.87 10.68
N VAL A 56 -2.31 -9.95 11.66
CA VAL A 56 -2.37 -8.99 12.79
C VAL A 56 -1.07 -9.01 13.60
N GLY A 57 -0.52 -10.19 13.89
CA GLY A 57 0.78 -10.35 14.54
C GLY A 57 1.91 -9.64 13.79
N LEU A 58 1.96 -9.79 12.46
CA LEU A 58 2.93 -9.08 11.60
C LEU A 58 2.73 -7.56 11.60
N MET A 59 1.49 -7.08 11.68
CA MET A 59 1.21 -5.65 11.82
C MET A 59 1.73 -5.11 13.16
N LEU A 60 1.38 -5.77 14.27
CA LEU A 60 1.72 -5.32 15.62
C LEU A 60 3.21 -5.48 15.94
N GLY A 61 3.82 -6.57 15.49
CA GLY A 61 5.21 -6.92 15.79
C GLY A 61 6.21 -6.29 14.82
N VAL A 62 6.08 -6.56 13.52
CA VAL A 62 7.10 -6.18 12.53
C VAL A 62 6.82 -4.81 11.94
N SER A 63 5.60 -4.59 11.43
CA SER A 63 5.27 -3.35 10.69
C SER A 63 5.40 -2.10 11.56
N ARG A 64 5.00 -2.18 12.83
CA ARG A 64 5.16 -1.08 13.79
C ARG A 64 6.61 -0.80 14.16
N ARG A 65 7.43 -1.83 14.35
CA ARG A 65 8.82 -1.69 14.79
C ARG A 65 9.76 -1.25 13.67
N ALA A 66 9.61 -1.85 12.49
CA ALA A 66 10.48 -1.58 11.35
C ALA A 66 10.09 -0.30 10.59
N GLY A 67 8.91 0.25 10.86
CA GLY A 67 8.42 1.49 10.24
C GLY A 67 7.90 1.34 8.81
N TYR A 68 8.13 0.20 8.16
CA TYR A 68 7.59 -0.14 6.83
C TYR A 68 6.41 -1.11 6.93
N MET A 69 5.55 -1.12 5.91
CA MET A 69 4.30 -1.90 5.88
C MET A 69 4.53 -3.38 5.52
N ALA A 70 5.21 -4.15 6.38
CA ALA A 70 5.57 -5.55 6.15
C ALA A 70 4.36 -6.44 5.82
N HIS A 71 3.24 -6.25 6.52
CA HIS A 71 2.00 -6.97 6.25
C HIS A 71 1.54 -6.77 4.79
N CYS A 72 1.41 -5.50 4.37
CA CYS A 72 0.91 -5.17 3.04
C CYS A 72 1.94 -5.46 1.93
N ALA A 73 3.23 -5.36 2.25
CA ALA A 73 4.30 -5.57 1.29
C ALA A 73 4.59 -7.06 1.01
N GLY A 74 4.36 -7.95 1.98
CA GLY A 74 4.78 -9.35 1.90
C GLY A 74 3.73 -10.40 2.24
N TYR A 75 2.75 -10.09 3.09
CA TYR A 75 1.83 -11.10 3.65
C TYR A 75 0.42 -11.02 3.07
N CYS A 76 -0.08 -9.82 2.84
CA CYS A 76 -1.44 -9.61 2.41
C CYS A 76 -1.61 -10.03 0.93
N PRO A 77 -2.48 -11.01 0.60
CA PRO A 77 -2.74 -11.37 -0.80
C PRO A 77 -3.34 -10.20 -1.58
N MET A 78 -4.14 -9.36 -0.90
CA MET A 78 -4.65 -8.11 -1.48
C MET A 78 -3.54 -7.08 -1.76
N GLY A 79 -2.40 -7.16 -1.07
CA GLY A 79 -1.24 -6.33 -1.35
C GLY A 79 -0.60 -6.62 -2.71
N ALA A 80 -0.70 -7.88 -3.20
CA ALA A 80 -0.30 -8.23 -4.56
C ALA A 80 -1.22 -7.56 -5.59
N LEU A 81 -2.54 -7.65 -5.37
CA LEU A 81 -3.54 -7.03 -6.24
C LEU A 81 -3.41 -5.50 -6.24
N ALA A 82 -3.28 -4.87 -5.08
CA ALA A 82 -3.08 -3.43 -4.96
C ALA A 82 -1.81 -2.97 -5.69
N GLY A 83 -0.74 -3.76 -5.64
CA GLY A 83 0.49 -3.49 -6.38
C GLY A 83 0.34 -3.58 -7.90
N VAL A 84 -0.57 -4.42 -8.41
CA VAL A 84 -0.89 -4.51 -9.84
C VAL A 84 -1.83 -3.38 -10.25
N LEU A 85 -2.93 -3.20 -9.52
CA LEU A 85 -3.90 -2.12 -9.76
C LEU A 85 -3.25 -0.74 -9.67
N GLY A 86 -2.27 -0.54 -8.78
CA GLY A 86 -1.50 0.70 -8.69
C GLY A 86 -0.74 1.05 -9.97
N LYS A 87 -0.29 0.05 -10.75
CA LYS A 87 0.36 0.28 -12.05
C LYS A 87 -0.64 0.72 -13.12
N ILE A 88 -1.85 0.16 -13.08
CA ILE A 88 -2.93 0.45 -14.04
C ILE A 88 -3.65 1.76 -13.70
N SER A 89 -3.68 2.12 -12.42
CA SER A 89 -4.34 3.33 -11.93
C SER A 89 -3.88 4.57 -12.72
N PRO A 90 -4.79 5.46 -13.12
CA PRO A 90 -4.41 6.70 -13.78
C PRO A 90 -3.90 7.78 -12.80
N TRP A 91 -4.03 7.55 -11.49
CA TRP A 91 -3.47 8.42 -10.48
C TRP A 91 -1.97 8.18 -10.30
N ARG A 92 -1.20 9.26 -10.30
CA ARG A 92 0.25 9.24 -10.10
C ARG A 92 0.65 10.29 -9.08
N LEU A 93 1.65 9.98 -8.27
CA LEU A 93 2.32 10.98 -7.44
C LEU A 93 3.45 11.59 -8.25
N THR A 94 3.57 12.91 -8.22
CA THR A 94 4.64 13.66 -8.90
C THR A 94 5.20 14.74 -8.00
N LEU A 95 6.44 15.14 -8.27
CA LEU A 95 7.12 16.22 -7.56
C LEU A 95 7.12 17.47 -8.46
N GLY A 96 6.68 18.60 -7.91
CA GLY A 96 6.69 19.88 -8.62
C GLY A 96 8.10 20.47 -8.76
N ASP A 97 8.27 21.41 -9.69
CA ASP A 97 9.58 21.93 -10.12
C ASP A 97 10.41 22.61 -9.01
N LYS A 98 9.76 23.14 -7.98
CA LYS A 98 10.40 23.78 -6.82
C LYS A 98 10.81 22.79 -5.72
N CYS A 99 10.82 21.48 -6.01
CA CYS A 99 11.27 20.48 -5.07
C CYS A 99 12.79 20.59 -4.87
N THR A 100 13.23 20.55 -3.62
CA THR A 100 14.65 20.64 -3.23
C THR A 100 15.28 19.29 -2.88
N ALA A 101 14.59 18.19 -3.16
CA ALA A 101 15.02 16.83 -2.81
C ALA A 101 15.41 16.64 -1.32
N CYS A 102 14.79 17.39 -0.39
CA CYS A 102 15.14 17.38 1.05
C CYS A 102 14.94 16.04 1.80
N GLY A 103 14.35 15.02 1.17
CA GLY A 103 14.18 13.68 1.74
C GLY A 103 13.20 13.53 2.91
N VAL A 104 12.45 14.58 3.29
CA VAL A 104 11.44 14.49 4.37
C VAL A 104 10.34 13.49 4.03
N CYS A 105 9.87 13.50 2.78
CA CYS A 105 8.88 12.56 2.26
C CYS A 105 9.37 11.11 2.28
N SER A 106 10.67 10.87 2.06
CA SER A 106 11.30 9.54 2.13
C SER A 106 11.19 8.95 3.53
N ARG A 107 11.43 9.76 4.57
CA ARG A 107 11.27 9.32 5.98
C ARG A 107 9.82 9.05 6.36
N ALA A 108 8.86 9.72 5.71
CA ALA A 108 7.44 9.45 5.89
C ALA A 108 6.96 8.21 5.11
N CYS A 109 7.70 7.79 4.07
CA CYS A 109 7.29 6.71 3.18
C CYS A 109 7.45 5.33 3.82
N ARG A 110 6.34 4.71 4.22
CA ARG A 110 6.34 3.36 4.80
C ARG A 110 6.40 2.22 3.77
N TYR A 111 6.45 2.57 2.49
CA TYR A 111 6.44 1.62 1.39
C TYR A 111 7.76 1.61 0.62
N ASP A 112 8.77 2.32 1.12
CA ASP A 112 10.11 2.31 0.55
C ASP A 112 10.08 2.65 -0.96
N ALA A 113 9.44 3.78 -1.28
CA ALA A 113 9.11 4.18 -2.65
C ALA A 113 9.63 5.58 -3.01
N LEU A 114 10.47 6.17 -2.16
CA LEU A 114 10.99 7.53 -2.31
C LEU A 114 12.47 7.55 -1.97
N HIS A 115 13.29 6.87 -2.76
CA HIS A 115 14.74 6.92 -2.66
C HIS A 115 15.28 8.23 -3.28
N PRO A 116 16.54 8.63 -3.00
CA PRO A 116 17.13 9.81 -3.61
C PRO A 116 16.98 9.84 -5.14
N GLU A 117 17.21 8.71 -5.81
CA GLU A 117 17.03 8.54 -7.25
C GLU A 117 15.58 8.75 -7.73
N ASP A 118 14.59 8.40 -6.89
CA ASP A 118 13.17 8.64 -7.17
C ASP A 118 12.84 10.15 -7.07
N LEU A 119 13.46 10.84 -6.11
CA LEU A 119 13.29 12.29 -5.95
C LEU A 119 13.89 13.05 -7.14
N ASP A 120 15.07 12.63 -7.60
CA ASP A 120 15.73 13.19 -8.78
C ASP A 120 14.90 12.93 -10.06
N ALA A 121 14.33 11.73 -10.19
CA ALA A 121 13.41 11.39 -11.27
C ALA A 121 12.01 12.04 -11.13
N ARG A 122 11.77 12.80 -10.06
CA ARG A 122 10.50 13.49 -9.73
C ARG A 122 9.27 12.58 -9.73
N ARG A 123 9.46 11.29 -9.46
CA ARG A 123 8.41 10.28 -9.45
C ARG A 123 8.73 9.21 -8.42
N PRO A 124 7.76 8.68 -7.66
CA PRO A 124 8.04 7.62 -6.71
C PRO A 124 8.38 6.32 -7.43
N GLY A 125 9.06 5.44 -6.69
CA GLY A 125 9.32 4.07 -7.10
C GLY A 125 8.05 3.21 -7.21
N PRO A 126 8.16 2.02 -7.83
CA PRO A 126 7.03 1.14 -8.14
C PRO A 126 6.35 0.50 -6.92
N SER A 127 6.93 0.65 -5.73
CA SER A 127 6.35 0.22 -4.45
C SER A 127 5.33 1.20 -3.88
N CYS A 128 5.16 2.38 -4.49
CA CYS A 128 4.21 3.39 -4.04
C CYS A 128 2.77 2.86 -4.08
N THR A 129 2.06 2.96 -2.96
CA THR A 129 0.66 2.53 -2.84
C THR A 129 -0.34 3.69 -2.83
N LEU A 130 0.11 4.90 -3.16
CA LEU A 130 -0.74 6.11 -3.15
C LEU A 130 -1.41 6.38 -1.78
N CYS A 131 -0.73 6.06 -0.67
CA CYS A 131 -1.24 6.35 0.70
C CYS A 131 -1.32 7.85 1.01
N ARG A 132 -0.59 8.67 0.25
CA ARG A 132 -0.51 10.14 0.35
C ARG A 132 0.09 10.71 1.64
N ASP A 133 0.69 9.90 2.51
CA ASP A 133 1.41 10.38 3.70
C ASP A 133 2.53 11.39 3.36
N CYS A 134 3.11 11.28 2.17
CA CYS A 134 4.12 12.21 1.69
C CYS A 134 3.58 13.60 1.30
N LEU A 135 2.28 13.74 0.98
CA LEU A 135 1.68 15.04 0.67
C LEU A 135 1.66 15.91 1.92
N THR A 136 1.20 15.34 3.04
CA THR A 136 1.12 16.04 4.33
C THR A 136 2.49 16.23 4.98
N ALA A 137 3.44 15.33 4.73
CA ALA A 137 4.80 15.45 5.26
C ALA A 137 5.67 16.49 4.53
N CYS A 138 5.33 16.89 3.29
CA CYS A 138 6.16 17.79 2.50
C CYS A 138 6.07 19.23 3.04
N PRO A 139 7.16 19.82 3.56
CA PRO A 139 7.12 21.18 4.15
C PRO A 139 6.95 22.29 3.10
N ARG A 140 7.12 21.97 1.81
CA ARG A 140 7.04 22.91 0.69
C ARG A 140 5.83 22.65 -0.21
N SER A 141 4.96 21.70 0.15
CA SER A 141 3.78 21.32 -0.65
C SER A 141 4.09 21.01 -2.12
N GLN A 142 5.25 20.39 -2.37
CA GLN A 142 5.71 20.04 -3.72
C GLN A 142 5.26 18.66 -4.17
N MET A 143 4.63 17.87 -3.31
CA MET A 143 4.06 16.57 -3.63
C MET A 143 2.65 16.75 -4.18
N ARG A 144 2.38 16.22 -5.37
CA ARG A 144 1.11 16.38 -6.06
C ARG A 144 0.57 15.04 -6.53
N LEU A 145 -0.73 14.83 -6.34
CA LEU A 145 -1.46 13.77 -6.99
C LEU A 145 -1.93 14.28 -8.37
N THR A 146 -1.58 13.57 -9.42
CA THR A 146 -1.99 13.86 -10.80
C THR A 146 -2.92 12.77 -11.30
N LEU A 147 -3.83 13.15 -12.17
CA LEU A 147 -4.72 12.24 -12.88
C LEU A 147 -4.37 12.35 -14.37
N TRP A 148 -3.91 11.25 -14.98
CA TRP A 148 -3.42 11.24 -16.38
C TRP A 148 -2.35 12.32 -16.65
N GLY A 149 -1.46 12.56 -15.68
CA GLY A 149 -0.41 13.59 -15.79
C GLY A 149 -0.85 15.02 -15.52
N HIS A 150 -2.15 15.30 -15.41
CA HIS A 150 -2.64 16.62 -15.07
C HIS A 150 -2.76 16.78 -13.55
N SER A 151 -2.03 17.76 -13.00
CA SER A 151 -2.21 18.17 -11.60
C SER A 151 -3.39 19.11 -11.51
N ALA A 152 -4.49 18.66 -10.91
CA ALA A 152 -5.65 19.50 -10.64
C ALA A 152 -5.92 19.55 -9.14
N ALA A 153 -6.43 20.69 -8.65
CA ALA A 153 -6.80 20.84 -7.24
C ALA A 153 -7.84 19.80 -6.78
N TRP A 154 -8.67 19.32 -7.72
CA TRP A 154 -9.69 18.31 -7.46
C TRP A 154 -9.16 16.87 -7.51
N ALA A 155 -7.94 16.61 -7.99
CA ALA A 155 -7.45 15.25 -8.22
C ALA A 155 -7.35 14.44 -6.91
N GLU A 156 -6.89 15.09 -5.83
CA GLU A 156 -6.82 14.49 -4.50
C GLU A 156 -8.20 14.20 -3.89
N PRO A 157 -9.14 15.16 -3.76
CA PRO A 157 -10.46 14.87 -3.21
C PRO A 157 -11.24 13.87 -4.09
N ALA A 158 -11.08 13.89 -5.41
CA ALA A 158 -11.71 12.90 -6.28
C ALA A 158 -11.17 11.48 -6.04
N PHE A 159 -9.85 11.32 -5.83
CA PHE A 159 -9.28 10.03 -5.44
C PHE A 159 -9.86 9.53 -4.12
N VAL A 160 -9.98 10.41 -3.12
CA VAL A 160 -10.56 10.06 -1.81
C VAL A 160 -12.02 9.66 -1.95
N ALA A 161 -12.82 10.45 -2.67
CA ALA A 161 -14.23 10.18 -2.89
C ALA A 161 -14.43 8.84 -3.62
N LEU A 162 -13.64 8.56 -4.67
CA LEU A 162 -13.68 7.30 -5.40
C LEU A 162 -13.30 6.11 -4.51
N ALA A 163 -12.21 6.21 -3.75
CA ALA A 163 -11.78 5.15 -2.86
C ALA A 163 -12.81 4.85 -1.76
N ALA A 164 -13.41 5.92 -1.18
CA ALA A 164 -14.47 5.79 -0.19
C ALA A 164 -15.75 5.18 -0.77
N ALA A 165 -16.18 5.62 -1.95
CA ALA A 165 -17.34 5.08 -2.65
C ALA A 165 -17.15 3.60 -2.99
N LEU A 166 -15.98 3.23 -3.53
CA LEU A 166 -15.65 1.84 -3.82
C LEU A 166 -15.73 0.96 -2.56
N HIS A 167 -15.16 1.43 -1.44
CA HIS A 167 -15.22 0.72 -0.17
C HIS A 167 -16.66 0.55 0.34
N ALA A 168 -17.47 1.62 0.27
CA ALA A 168 -18.88 1.58 0.63
C ALA A 168 -19.67 0.60 -0.26
N CYS A 169 -19.42 0.59 -1.58
CA CYS A 169 -20.04 -0.38 -2.49
C CYS A 169 -19.69 -1.83 -2.12
N PHE A 170 -18.42 -2.12 -1.81
CA PHE A 170 -18.01 -3.46 -1.37
C PHE A 170 -18.72 -3.90 -0.08
N LEU A 171 -18.85 -3.00 0.90
CA LEU A 171 -19.58 -3.27 2.13
C LEU A 171 -21.09 -3.46 1.90
N GLY A 172 -21.66 -2.73 0.93
CA GLY A 172 -23.06 -2.90 0.52
C GLY A 172 -23.29 -4.27 -0.13
N VAL A 173 -22.45 -4.66 -1.09
CA VAL A 173 -22.54 -5.96 -1.78
C VAL A 173 -22.30 -7.12 -0.81
N ALA A 174 -21.38 -6.99 0.14
CA ALA A 174 -21.12 -8.06 1.11
C ALA A 174 -22.29 -8.34 2.07
N ARG A 175 -23.31 -7.46 2.13
CA ARG A 175 -24.51 -7.63 2.96
C ARG A 175 -25.74 -8.10 2.16
N MET A 176 -25.67 -8.11 0.84
CA MET A 176 -26.71 -8.64 -0.05
C MET A 176 -26.53 -10.14 -0.24
#